data_AF-A0A0B2V4R7-F1
#
_entry.id   AF-A0A0B2V4R7-F1
#
_cell.length_a   1.000
_cell.length_b   1.000
_cell.length_c   1.000
_cell.angle_alpha   90.00
_cell.angle_beta   90.00
_cell.angle_gamma   90.00
#
_symmetry.space_group_name_H-M   'P 1'
#
loop_
_entity.id
_entity.type
_entity.pdbx_description
1 polymer ?
#
loop_
_entity_poly.entity_id
_entity_poly.type
_entity_poly.pdbx_seq_one_letter_code
_entity_poly.pdbx_strand_id
1 'polypeptide(L)'
;MQIPLRAAIRDLEEAARLGASIEIDTGIARRRRKTSMSSKLGERLLTEFVISDAAKRFIVQRELLRANSGKALCVPIFLWLGTFGVSFVFLNIATHLLGPIAAFSLSTVTAFTAFYTFHRRFIAFLEQKLDITTCKKSDVYIDGARDFLKSTMTLNRLLRSTMGADGEKCIAENGDRIGDQLPYSKRLRIVEQLNRERNFDIKRDLENYDA
;
A
#
# COMPACT_ATOMS: atom_id res chain seq x y z
N MET A 1 -12.83 -3.70 2.93
CA MET A 1 -12.38 -3.71 1.53
C MET A 1 -11.96 -2.29 1.19
N GLN A 2 -10.71 -2.05 0.79
CA GLN A 2 -10.23 -0.71 0.42
C GLN A 2 -9.78 -0.75 -1.04
N ILE A 3 -10.70 -0.46 -1.96
CA ILE A 3 -10.40 -0.42 -3.40
C ILE A 3 -9.89 0.99 -3.73
N PRO A 4 -8.72 1.14 -4.38
CA PRO A 4 -8.26 2.43 -4.85
C PRO A 4 -9.25 3.01 -5.86
N LEU A 5 -9.52 4.31 -5.79
CA LEU A 5 -10.49 4.99 -6.65
C LEU A 5 -10.27 4.71 -8.15
N ARG A 6 -9.01 4.59 -8.55
CA ARG A 6 -8.58 4.25 -9.91
C ARG A 6 -9.13 2.92 -10.43
N ALA A 7 -9.37 1.95 -9.54
CA ALA A 7 -9.92 0.65 -9.92
C ALA A 7 -11.44 0.67 -10.11
N ALA A 8 -12.13 1.73 -9.67
CA ALA A 8 -13.56 1.93 -9.94
C ALA A 8 -13.81 2.61 -11.30
N ILE A 9 -12.80 3.27 -11.87
CA ILE A 9 -12.93 4.00 -13.12
C ILE A 9 -12.80 3.04 -14.30
N ARG A 10 -13.78 3.08 -15.20
CA ARG A 10 -13.81 2.27 -16.41
C ARG A 10 -12.95 2.88 -17.50
N ASP A 11 -13.25 4.15 -17.81
CA ASP A 11 -12.75 4.82 -19.01
C ASP A 11 -12.23 6.23 -18.73
N LEU A 12 -11.47 6.79 -19.68
CA LEU A 12 -10.93 8.14 -19.60
C LEU A 12 -12.01 9.21 -19.45
N GLU A 13 -13.17 9.01 -20.08
CA GLU A 13 -14.31 9.93 -19.97
C GLU A 13 -14.89 9.92 -18.55
N GLU A 14 -14.99 8.74 -17.92
CA GLU A 14 -15.41 8.62 -16.52
C GLU A 14 -14.37 9.23 -15.59
N ALA A 15 -13.07 9.03 -15.87
CA ALA A 15 -11.98 9.69 -15.15
C ALA A 15 -12.09 11.22 -15.26
N ALA A 16 -12.39 11.75 -16.45
CA ALA A 16 -12.54 13.17 -16.71
C ALA A 16 -13.77 13.76 -16.00
N ARG A 17 -14.90 13.04 -16.00
CA ARG A 17 -16.10 13.41 -15.23
C ARG A 17 -15.83 13.39 -13.73
N LEU A 18 -15.13 12.36 -13.25
CA LEU A 18 -14.73 12.27 -11.84
C LEU A 18 -13.80 13.43 -11.49
N GLY A 19 -12.77 13.70 -12.30
CA GLY A 19 -11.82 14.81 -12.10
C GLY A 19 -12.43 16.20 -12.27
N ALA A 20 -13.54 16.33 -13.00
CA ALA A 20 -14.31 17.57 -13.08
C ALA A 20 -15.22 17.79 -11.84
N SER A 21 -15.70 16.70 -11.23
CA SER A 21 -16.55 16.71 -10.02
C SER A 21 -15.75 16.70 -8.71
N ILE A 22 -14.57 16.07 -8.72
CA ILE A 22 -13.59 16.10 -7.65
C ILE A 22 -12.77 17.34 -7.92
N GLU A 23 -13.09 18.46 -7.26
CA GLU A 23 -12.05 19.43 -6.96
C GLU A 23 -10.93 18.59 -6.33
N ILE A 24 -9.82 18.38 -7.06
CA ILE A 24 -8.71 17.58 -6.57
C ILE A 24 -8.16 18.35 -5.38
N ASP A 25 -8.71 18.03 -4.22
CA ASP A 25 -8.19 18.39 -2.93
C ASP A 25 -6.90 17.58 -2.83
N THR A 26 -5.80 18.20 -3.20
CA THR A 26 -4.44 17.64 -3.15
C THR A 26 -3.97 17.39 -1.70
N GLY A 27 -4.90 17.31 -0.74
CA GLY A 27 -4.65 17.07 0.67
C GLY A 27 -4.04 18.28 1.39
N ILE A 28 -4.13 19.48 0.82
CA ILE A 28 -3.56 20.70 1.41
C ILE A 28 -4.66 21.75 1.56
N ALA A 29 -5.24 21.81 2.75
CA ALA A 29 -6.27 22.77 3.16
C ALA A 29 -5.87 24.25 3.02
N ARG A 30 -4.60 24.56 2.67
CA ARG A 30 -4.07 25.93 2.68
C ARG A 30 -3.94 26.62 1.31
N ARG A 31 -4.01 25.90 0.18
CA ARG A 31 -4.04 26.52 -1.17
C ARG A 31 -4.82 25.65 -2.15
N ARG A 32 -6.14 25.88 -2.25
CA ARG A 32 -6.98 25.39 -3.35
C ARG A 32 -6.56 26.08 -4.66
N ARG A 33 -5.54 25.56 -5.36
CA ARG A 33 -5.33 25.93 -6.77
C ARG A 33 -6.21 25.01 -7.61
N LYS A 34 -7.28 25.57 -8.17
CA LYS A 34 -8.04 24.95 -9.26
C LYS A 34 -7.10 24.79 -10.46
N THR A 35 -6.44 23.66 -10.58
CA THR A 35 -5.79 23.29 -11.84
C THR A 35 -6.90 22.92 -12.80
N SER A 36 -7.08 23.72 -13.86
CA SER A 36 -8.11 23.42 -14.86
C SER A 36 -7.81 22.05 -15.48
N MET A 37 -8.82 21.18 -15.49
CA MET A 37 -8.74 19.86 -16.13
C MET A 37 -8.47 19.95 -17.64
N SER A 38 -8.69 21.13 -18.24
CA SER A 38 -8.35 21.48 -19.61
C SER A 38 -6.86 21.78 -19.85
N SER A 39 -6.02 21.69 -18.82
CA SER A 39 -4.57 21.84 -18.98
C SER A 39 -3.96 20.52 -19.44
N LYS A 40 -2.88 20.59 -20.23
CA LYS A 40 -2.05 19.44 -20.64
C LYS A 40 -1.61 18.56 -19.45
N LEU A 41 -1.54 19.16 -18.25
CA LEU A 41 -1.23 18.46 -17.00
C LEU A 41 -2.43 17.64 -16.49
N GLY A 42 -3.65 18.19 -16.57
CA GLY A 42 -4.89 17.49 -16.21
C GLY A 42 -5.14 16.27 -17.10
N GLU A 43 -5.01 16.41 -18.42
CA GLU A 43 -5.12 15.28 -19.36
C GLU A 43 -4.10 14.17 -19.08
N ARG A 44 -2.86 14.56 -18.80
CA ARG A 44 -1.81 13.60 -18.44
C ARG A 44 -2.11 12.90 -17.12
N LEU A 45 -2.62 13.62 -16.12
CA LEU A 45 -3.00 13.04 -14.84
C LEU A 45 -4.15 12.06 -14.98
N LEU A 46 -5.16 12.38 -15.80
CA LEU A 46 -6.29 11.50 -16.10
C LEU A 46 -5.86 10.23 -16.84
N THR A 47 -4.97 10.38 -17.82
CA THR A 47 -4.42 9.24 -18.57
C THR A 47 -3.66 8.30 -17.63
N GLU A 48 -2.81 8.86 -16.76
CA GLU A 48 -2.08 8.11 -15.74
C GLU A 48 -2.98 7.62 -14.59
N PHE A 49 -4.28 7.97 -14.57
CA PHE A 49 -5.24 7.50 -13.56
C PHE A 49 -5.97 6.23 -14.02
N VAL A 50 -6.12 6.03 -15.32
CA VAL A 50 -6.65 4.79 -15.91
C VAL A 50 -5.66 3.65 -15.68
N ILE A 51 -6.16 2.44 -15.43
CA ILE A 51 -5.37 1.22 -15.23
C ILE A 51 -5.92 0.10 -16.11
N SER A 52 -5.08 -0.87 -16.47
CA SER A 52 -5.54 -2.01 -17.28
C SER A 52 -6.57 -2.88 -16.54
N ASP A 53 -7.32 -3.66 -17.30
CA ASP A 53 -8.26 -4.63 -16.73
C ASP A 53 -7.56 -5.75 -15.96
N ALA A 54 -6.34 -6.15 -16.36
CA ALA A 54 -5.53 -7.08 -15.58
C ALA A 54 -5.18 -6.50 -14.20
N ALA A 55 -4.81 -5.21 -14.15
CA ALA A 55 -4.56 -4.51 -12.89
C ALA A 55 -5.81 -4.43 -12.02
N LYS A 56 -6.98 -4.12 -12.59
CA LYS A 56 -8.27 -4.15 -11.88
C LYS A 56 -8.55 -5.52 -11.28
N ARG A 57 -8.40 -6.60 -12.06
CA ARG A 57 -8.60 -7.98 -11.61
C ARG A 57 -7.65 -8.35 -10.45
N PHE A 58 -6.39 -7.95 -10.54
CA PHE A 58 -5.42 -8.14 -9.45
C PHE A 58 -5.85 -7.43 -8.16
N ILE A 59 -6.20 -6.14 -8.24
CA ILE A 59 -6.63 -5.35 -7.08
C ILE A 59 -7.86 -5.97 -6.42
N VAL A 60 -8.90 -6.29 -7.21
CA VAL A 60 -10.15 -6.88 -6.70
C VAL A 60 -9.86 -8.21 -6.02
N GLN A 61 -9.10 -9.10 -6.66
CA GLN A 61 -8.80 -10.41 -6.09
C GLN A 61 -7.99 -10.31 -4.80
N ARG A 62 -7.02 -9.40 -4.75
CA ARG A 62 -6.24 -9.14 -3.54
C ARG A 62 -7.10 -8.65 -2.39
N GLU A 63 -8.01 -7.72 -2.65
CA GLU A 63 -8.91 -7.18 -1.63
C GLU A 63 -9.98 -8.19 -1.20
N LEU A 64 -10.44 -9.08 -2.08
CA LEU A 64 -11.29 -10.22 -1.72
C LEU A 64 -10.56 -11.17 -0.77
N LEU A 65 -9.30 -11.50 -1.04
CA LEU A 65 -8.47 -12.30 -0.13
C LEU A 65 -8.26 -11.61 1.22
N ARG A 66 -8.13 -10.28 1.23
CA ARG A 66 -8.04 -9.49 2.45
C ARG A 66 -9.34 -9.53 3.25
N ALA A 67 -10.48 -9.35 2.59
CA ALA A 67 -11.81 -9.38 3.20
C ALA A 67 -12.14 -10.76 3.79
N ASN A 68 -11.71 -11.83 3.12
CA ASN A 68 -11.87 -13.20 3.60
C ASN A 68 -10.86 -13.59 4.70
N SER A 69 -9.89 -12.73 5.01
CA SER A 69 -8.85 -13.04 6.00
C SER A 69 -9.26 -12.59 7.40
N GLY A 70 -9.71 -13.54 8.22
CA GLY A 70 -9.91 -13.29 9.65
C GLY A 70 -8.65 -12.77 10.35
N LYS A 71 -7.45 -13.08 9.84
CA LYS A 71 -6.17 -12.58 10.38
C LYS A 71 -6.04 -11.07 10.24
N ALA A 72 -6.56 -10.47 9.17
CA ALA A 72 -6.52 -9.02 8.98
C ALA A 72 -7.35 -8.28 10.05
N LEU A 73 -8.40 -8.93 10.57
CA LEU A 73 -9.26 -8.40 11.63
C LEU A 73 -8.71 -8.70 13.02
N CYS A 74 -8.37 -9.96 13.32
CA CYS A 74 -8.04 -10.40 14.67
C CYS A 74 -6.65 -9.97 15.13
N VAL A 75 -5.64 -9.99 14.25
CA VAL A 75 -4.25 -9.75 14.68
C VAL A 75 -4.03 -8.33 15.25
N PRO A 76 -4.58 -7.24 14.67
CA PRO A 76 -4.48 -5.92 15.29
C PRO A 76 -5.09 -5.86 16.70
N ILE A 77 -6.21 -6.57 16.92
CA ILE A 77 -6.88 -6.62 18.23
C ILE A 77 -6.01 -7.35 19.24
N PHE A 78 -5.51 -8.54 18.89
CA PHE A 78 -4.61 -9.28 19.77
C PHE A 78 -3.27 -8.57 20.01
N LEU A 79 -2.76 -7.87 19.00
CA LEU A 79 -1.56 -7.06 19.14
C LEU A 79 -1.80 -5.92 20.14
N TRP A 80 -2.94 -5.24 20.04
CA TRP A 80 -3.32 -4.20 20.99
C TRP A 80 -3.43 -4.77 22.41
N LEU A 81 -4.21 -5.84 22.60
CA LEU A 81 -4.37 -6.51 23.89
C LEU A 81 -3.03 -6.96 24.48
N GLY A 82 -2.15 -7.56 23.67
CA GLY A 82 -0.83 -8.02 24.09
C GLY A 82 0.08 -6.86 24.52
N THR A 83 0.20 -5.83 23.68
CA THR A 83 1.06 -4.67 24.00
C THR A 83 0.59 -3.92 25.24
N PHE A 84 -0.70 -3.64 25.37
CA PHE A 84 -1.24 -2.95 26.54
C PHE A 84 -1.24 -3.82 27.80
N GLY A 85 -1.45 -5.13 27.67
CA GLY A 85 -1.32 -6.08 28.78
C GLY A 85 0.10 -6.12 29.36
N VAL A 86 1.11 -6.24 28.50
CA VAL A 86 2.52 -6.21 28.92
C VAL A 86 2.90 -4.86 29.54
N SER A 87 2.44 -3.75 28.93
CA SER A 87 2.67 -2.41 29.45
C SER A 87 2.02 -2.17 30.82
N PHE A 88 0.89 -2.80 31.11
CA PHE A 88 0.28 -2.74 32.44
C PHE A 88 1.14 -3.44 33.50
N VAL A 89 1.70 -4.63 33.19
CA VAL A 89 2.62 -5.32 34.10
C VAL A 89 3.88 -4.47 34.32
N PHE A 90 4.45 -3.92 33.25
CA PHE A 90 5.59 -3.01 33.33
C PHE A 90 5.30 -1.77 34.18
N LEU A 91 4.12 -1.16 34.04
CA LEU A 91 3.70 -0.01 34.83
C LEU A 91 3.73 -0.32 36.34
N ASN A 92 3.20 -1.47 36.75
CA ASN A 92 3.17 -1.85 38.17
C ASN A 92 4.59 -1.97 38.74
N ILE A 93 5.50 -2.61 38.01
CA ILE A 93 6.90 -2.73 38.42
C ILE A 93 7.58 -1.35 38.48
N ALA A 94 7.46 -0.56 37.42
CA ALA A 94 8.13 0.75 37.30
C ALA A 94 7.61 1.78 38.32
N THR A 95 6.35 1.66 38.75
CA THR A 95 5.76 2.56 39.75
C THR A 95 6.51 2.52 41.08
N HIS A 96 7.03 1.36 41.47
CA HIS A 96 7.82 1.21 42.71
C HIS A 96 9.20 1.86 42.62
N LEU A 97 9.77 2.03 41.42
CA LEU A 97 11.11 2.62 41.24
C LEU A 97 11.07 4.12 40.91
N LEU A 98 10.15 4.55 40.05
CA LEU A 98 10.15 5.88 39.44
C LEU A 98 9.00 6.78 39.94
N GLY A 99 8.07 6.22 40.71
CA GLY A 99 6.83 6.86 41.10
C GLY A 99 5.75 6.81 39.99
N PRO A 100 4.46 7.05 40.35
CA PRO A 100 3.33 6.73 39.47
C PRO A 100 3.29 7.52 38.16
N ILE A 101 3.60 8.82 38.20
CA ILE A 101 3.47 9.72 37.04
C ILE A 101 4.53 9.39 35.98
N ALA A 102 5.78 9.19 36.42
CA ALA A 102 6.88 8.86 35.53
C ALA A 102 6.70 7.46 34.92
N ALA A 103 6.29 6.48 35.75
CA ALA A 103 6.02 5.12 35.30
C ALA A 103 4.86 5.06 34.28
N PHE A 104 3.78 5.82 34.50
CA PHE A 104 2.66 5.92 33.56
C PHE A 104 3.08 6.48 32.21
N SER A 105 3.84 7.58 32.22
CA SER A 105 4.33 8.23 31.01
C SER A 105 5.23 7.29 30.20
N LEU A 106 6.19 6.64 30.89
CA LEU A 106 7.13 5.70 30.26
C LEU A 106 6.42 4.46 29.70
N SER A 107 5.48 3.89 30.46
CA SER A 107 4.71 2.72 30.02
C SER A 107 3.84 3.04 28.81
N THR A 108 3.18 4.21 28.81
CA THR A 108 2.34 4.68 27.70
C THR A 108 3.15 4.85 26.43
N VAL A 109 4.27 5.59 26.48
CA VAL A 109 5.15 5.77 25.31
C VAL A 109 5.63 4.42 24.79
N THR A 110 6.07 3.54 25.68
CA THR A 110 6.54 2.19 25.31
C THR A 110 5.44 1.37 24.65
N ALA A 111 4.22 1.38 25.20
CA ALA A 111 3.05 0.68 24.66
C ALA A 111 2.74 1.15 23.24
N PHE A 112 2.62 2.47 23.07
CA PHE A 112 2.30 3.08 21.77
C PHE A 112 3.39 2.83 20.74
N THR A 113 4.66 3.00 21.08
CA THR A 113 5.79 2.75 20.16
C THR A 113 5.86 1.27 19.77
N ALA A 114 5.68 0.35 20.72
CA ALA A 114 5.64 -1.08 20.44
C ALA A 114 4.46 -1.42 19.51
N PHE A 115 3.24 -1.03 19.89
CA PHE A 115 2.03 -1.26 19.08
C PHE A 115 2.19 -0.71 17.67
N TYR A 116 2.60 0.56 17.53
CA TYR A 116 2.80 1.19 16.24
C TYR A 116 3.82 0.44 15.37
N THR A 117 4.96 0.05 15.94
CA THR A 117 6.02 -0.66 15.22
C THR A 117 5.57 -2.05 14.75
N PHE A 118 4.96 -2.83 15.66
CA PHE A 118 4.46 -4.16 15.33
C PHE A 118 3.30 -4.11 14.34
N HIS A 119 2.38 -3.17 14.52
CA HIS A 119 1.23 -3.01 13.63
C HIS A 119 1.69 -2.68 12.21
N ARG A 120 2.63 -1.74 12.06
CA ARG A 120 3.20 -1.40 10.74
C ARG A 120 3.91 -2.58 10.08
N ARG A 121 4.68 -3.36 10.83
CA ARG A 121 5.31 -4.59 10.31
C ARG A 121 4.27 -5.63 9.90
N PHE A 122 3.22 -5.80 10.69
CA PHE A 122 2.14 -6.73 10.39
C PHE A 122 1.39 -6.33 9.11
N ILE A 123 1.05 -5.04 8.94
CA ILE A 123 0.38 -4.56 7.72
C ILE A 123 1.27 -4.79 6.50
N ALA A 124 2.56 -4.46 6.56
CA ALA A 124 3.50 -4.72 5.47
C ALA A 124 3.59 -6.22 5.13
N PHE A 125 3.69 -7.08 6.14
CA PHE A 125 3.70 -8.54 5.94
C PHE A 125 2.39 -9.03 5.31
N LEU A 126 1.25 -8.54 5.78
CA LEU A 126 -0.07 -8.90 5.26
C LEU A 126 -0.20 -8.50 3.79
N GLU A 127 0.19 -7.28 3.44
CA GLU A 127 0.15 -6.78 2.06
C GLU A 127 1.02 -7.62 1.12
N GLN A 128 2.27 -7.88 1.52
CA GLN A 128 3.18 -8.73 0.75
C GLN A 128 2.58 -10.13 0.55
N LYS A 129 2.02 -10.72 1.62
CA LYS A 129 1.41 -12.05 1.55
C LYS A 129 0.21 -12.08 0.62
N LEU A 130 -0.63 -11.04 0.65
CA LEU A 130 -1.79 -10.92 -0.23
C LEU A 130 -1.38 -10.78 -1.70
N ASP A 131 -0.37 -9.95 -1.99
CA ASP A 131 0.19 -9.81 -3.34
C ASP A 131 0.67 -11.16 -3.87
N ILE A 132 1.53 -11.86 -3.11
CA ILE A 132 2.08 -13.17 -3.50
C ILE A 132 0.95 -14.19 -3.70
N THR A 133 0.00 -14.27 -2.77
CA THR A 133 -1.10 -15.24 -2.85
C THR A 133 -1.99 -14.98 -4.06
N THR A 134 -2.18 -13.71 -4.44
CA THR A 134 -2.95 -13.33 -5.63
C THR A 134 -2.20 -13.71 -6.90
N CYS A 135 -0.92 -13.35 -7.00
CA CYS A 135 -0.07 -13.63 -8.14
C CYS A 135 0.12 -15.14 -8.39
N LYS A 136 0.13 -15.97 -7.34
CA LYS A 136 0.23 -17.43 -7.48
C LYS A 136 -0.97 -18.08 -8.18
N LYS A 137 -2.12 -17.41 -8.30
CA LYS A 137 -3.33 -18.00 -8.90
C LYS A 137 -3.28 -18.08 -10.42
N SER A 138 -2.63 -17.12 -11.09
CA SER A 138 -2.60 -17.03 -12.56
C SER A 138 -1.64 -15.94 -13.03
N ASP A 139 -1.07 -16.13 -14.22
CA ASP A 139 -0.25 -15.19 -14.99
C ASP A 139 -0.92 -13.83 -15.14
N VAL A 140 -2.23 -13.81 -15.36
CA VAL A 140 -3.02 -12.58 -15.50
C VAL A 140 -2.89 -11.68 -14.26
N TYR A 141 -2.76 -12.27 -13.07
CA TYR A 141 -2.56 -11.52 -11.83
C TYR A 141 -1.13 -11.03 -11.66
N ILE A 142 -0.13 -11.73 -12.20
CA ILE A 142 1.26 -11.27 -12.21
C ILE A 142 1.37 -10.03 -13.11
N ASP A 143 0.83 -10.10 -14.31
CA ASP A 143 0.85 -8.96 -15.24
C ASP A 143 0.02 -7.80 -14.70
N GLY A 144 -1.15 -8.08 -14.12
CA GLY A 144 -1.96 -7.09 -13.43
C GLY A 144 -1.24 -6.42 -12.26
N ALA A 145 -0.49 -7.18 -11.46
CA ALA A 145 0.31 -6.63 -10.36
C ALA A 145 1.44 -5.73 -10.89
N ARG A 146 2.14 -6.17 -11.94
CA ARG A 146 3.23 -5.37 -12.56
C ARG A 146 2.70 -4.05 -13.12
N ASP A 147 1.59 -4.10 -13.84
CA ASP A 147 0.97 -2.92 -14.42
C ASP A 147 0.46 -1.96 -13.32
N PHE A 148 -0.24 -2.48 -12.31
CA PHE A 148 -0.70 -1.68 -11.18
C PHE A 148 0.45 -0.97 -10.45
N LEU A 149 1.52 -1.70 -10.12
CA LEU A 149 2.63 -1.15 -9.34
C LEU A 149 3.41 -0.12 -10.14
N LYS A 150 3.67 -0.37 -11.43
CA LYS A 150 4.37 0.56 -12.32
C LYS A 150 3.54 1.83 -12.57
N SER A 151 2.27 1.68 -12.95
CA SER A 151 1.37 2.82 -13.19
C SER A 151 1.15 3.67 -11.94
N THR A 152 1.15 3.04 -10.75
CA THR A 152 1.07 3.79 -9.48
C THR A 152 2.33 4.60 -9.22
N MET A 153 3.52 4.03 -9.45
CA MET A 153 4.78 4.77 -9.33
C MET A 153 4.87 5.92 -10.33
N THR A 154 4.44 5.71 -11.59
CA THR A 154 4.39 6.76 -12.61
C THR A 154 3.45 7.90 -12.20
N LEU A 155 2.24 7.58 -11.73
CA LEU A 155 1.31 8.57 -11.23
C LEU A 155 1.90 9.34 -10.04
N ASN A 156 2.53 8.66 -9.09
CA ASN A 156 3.15 9.30 -7.93
C ASN A 156 4.28 10.25 -8.33
N ARG A 157 5.08 9.91 -9.34
CA ARG A 157 6.11 10.82 -9.88
C ARG A 157 5.49 12.06 -10.51
N LEU A 158 4.38 11.90 -11.24
CA LEU A 158 3.63 13.02 -11.79
C LEU A 158 3.08 13.92 -10.67
N LEU A 159 2.49 13.33 -9.63
CA LEU A 159 2.00 14.05 -8.45
C LEU A 159 3.14 14.79 -7.72
N ARG A 160 4.30 14.13 -7.53
CA ARG A 160 5.50 14.76 -6.95
C ARG A 160 5.89 16.02 -7.71
N SER A 161 5.98 15.93 -9.04
CA SER A 161 6.34 17.08 -9.89
C SER A 161 5.29 18.20 -9.86
N THR A 162 4.00 17.85 -9.78
CA THR A 162 2.89 18.80 -9.80
C THR A 162 2.76 19.55 -8.48
N MET A 163 3.03 18.88 -7.35
CA MET A 163 2.91 19.43 -6.00
C MET A 163 4.17 20.19 -5.55
N GLY A 164 5.28 20.09 -6.28
CA GLY A 164 6.56 20.71 -5.92
C GLY A 164 7.04 20.25 -4.54
N ALA A 165 7.52 21.18 -3.72
CA ALA A 165 8.13 20.90 -2.41
C ALA A 165 7.28 20.03 -1.46
N ASP A 166 5.95 20.09 -1.54
CA ASP A 166 5.08 19.26 -0.70
C ASP A 166 4.97 17.81 -1.23
N GLY A 167 5.02 17.64 -2.54
CA GLY A 167 5.17 16.32 -3.17
C GLY A 167 6.52 15.69 -2.80
N GLU A 168 7.58 16.49 -2.71
CA GLU A 168 8.92 16.00 -2.42
C GLU A 168 9.08 15.42 -1.01
N LYS A 169 8.32 15.94 -0.04
CA LYS A 169 8.28 15.43 1.34
C LYS A 169 7.54 14.10 1.47
N CYS A 170 6.65 13.78 0.54
CA CYS A 170 5.74 12.64 0.64
C CYS A 170 6.09 11.48 -0.30
N ILE A 171 6.69 11.76 -1.46
CA ILE A 171 6.92 10.81 -2.54
C ILE A 171 8.39 10.86 -2.94
N ALA A 172 9.10 9.74 -2.98
CA ALA A 172 10.48 9.66 -3.45
C ALA A 172 10.58 9.79 -4.98
N GLU A 173 11.79 10.03 -5.51
CA GLU A 173 12.00 10.22 -6.95
C GLU A 173 11.57 9.03 -7.82
N ASN A 174 11.63 7.83 -7.26
CA ASN A 174 11.19 6.61 -7.93
C ASN A 174 9.66 6.41 -7.93
N GLY A 175 8.89 7.27 -7.24
CA GLY A 175 7.44 7.16 -7.12
C GLY A 175 6.95 6.37 -5.90
N ASP A 176 7.85 5.93 -5.02
CA ASP A 176 7.48 5.33 -3.75
C ASP A 176 7.01 6.38 -2.75
N ARG A 177 6.13 5.99 -1.83
CA ARG A 177 5.75 6.86 -0.71
C ARG A 177 6.85 6.85 0.36
N ILE A 178 7.27 8.03 0.79
CA ILE A 178 8.27 8.19 1.85
C ILE A 178 7.68 7.66 3.16
N GLY A 179 8.48 6.84 3.85
CA GLY A 179 8.10 6.23 5.11
C GLY A 179 7.20 5.00 4.96
N ASP A 180 6.91 4.50 3.76
CA ASP A 180 6.22 3.22 3.60
C ASP A 180 7.16 2.03 3.94
N GLN A 181 6.65 1.02 4.64
CA GLN A 181 7.42 -0.19 5.00
C GLN A 181 7.51 -1.18 3.83
N LEU A 182 6.50 -1.15 2.94
CA LEU A 182 6.44 -2.01 1.77
C LEU A 182 6.19 -1.15 0.51
N PRO A 183 7.18 -0.34 0.09
CA PRO A 183 7.02 0.56 -1.04
C PRO A 183 6.74 -0.21 -2.35
N TYR A 184 6.10 0.48 -3.31
CA TYR A 184 5.69 -0.10 -4.60
C TYR A 184 6.86 -0.74 -5.36
N SER A 185 8.04 -0.11 -5.36
CA SER A 185 9.22 -0.66 -6.00
C SER A 185 9.67 -1.99 -5.40
N LYS A 186 9.57 -2.16 -4.07
CA LYS A 186 9.89 -3.41 -3.37
C LYS A 186 8.86 -4.49 -3.70
N ARG A 187 7.58 -4.14 -3.72
CA ARG A 187 6.49 -5.04 -4.12
C ARG A 187 6.69 -5.54 -5.55
N LEU A 188 7.08 -4.64 -6.45
CA LEU A 188 7.32 -4.97 -7.85
C LEU A 188 8.46 -5.99 -7.98
N ARG A 189 9.59 -5.79 -7.28
CA ARG A 189 10.70 -6.74 -7.28
C ARG A 189 10.28 -8.13 -6.79
N ILE A 190 9.44 -8.21 -5.75
CA ILE A 190 8.93 -9.47 -5.22
C ILE A 190 8.07 -10.19 -6.27
N VAL A 191 7.19 -9.46 -6.96
CA VAL A 191 6.36 -10.02 -8.04
C VAL A 191 7.23 -10.50 -9.21
N GLU A 192 8.25 -9.74 -9.60
CA GLU A 192 9.16 -10.10 -10.68
C GLU A 192 10.04 -11.32 -10.31
N GLN A 193 10.47 -11.42 -9.06
CA GLN A 193 11.16 -12.60 -8.55
C GLN A 193 10.25 -13.83 -8.60
N LEU A 194 9.01 -13.73 -8.12
CA LEU A 194 8.04 -14.81 -8.18
C LEU A 194 7.80 -15.30 -9.62
N ASN A 195 7.71 -14.38 -10.58
CA ASN A 195 7.53 -14.74 -11.98
C ASN A 195 8.76 -15.48 -12.55
N ARG A 196 9.98 -15.06 -12.18
CA ARG A 196 11.22 -15.72 -12.59
C ARG A 196 11.34 -17.13 -12.04
N GLU A 197 11.08 -17.31 -10.75
CA GLU A 197 11.11 -18.61 -10.07
C GLU A 197 10.12 -19.59 -10.74
N ARG A 198 8.90 -19.14 -10.98
CA ARG A 198 7.87 -19.96 -11.65
C ARG A 198 8.26 -20.37 -13.07
N ASN A 199 8.81 -19.44 -13.86
CA ASN A 199 9.24 -19.75 -15.22
C ASN A 199 10.44 -20.72 -15.25
N PHE A 200 11.31 -20.65 -14.24
CA PHE A 200 12.40 -21.60 -14.06
C PHE A 200 11.87 -23.01 -13.73
N ASP A 201 10.90 -23.11 -12.82
CA ASP A 201 10.26 -24.39 -12.48
C ASP A 201 9.57 -25.02 -13.70
N ILE A 202 8.78 -24.23 -14.46
CA ILE A 202 8.12 -24.71 -15.68
C ILE A 202 9.15 -25.24 -16.69
N LYS A 203 10.25 -24.52 -16.89
CA LYS A 203 11.31 -24.93 -17.82
C LYS A 203 11.95 -26.26 -17.39
N ARG A 204 12.26 -26.41 -16.10
CA ARG A 204 12.82 -27.65 -15.54
C ARG A 204 11.87 -28.83 -15.72
N ASP A 205 10.57 -28.62 -15.50
CA ASP A 205 9.57 -29.68 -15.59
C ASP A 205 9.37 -30.15 -17.04
N LEU A 206 9.48 -29.25 -18.02
CA LEU A 206 9.50 -29.59 -19.45
C LEU A 206 10.75 -30.39 -19.83
N GLU A 207 11.93 -29.97 -19.39
CA GLU A 207 13.20 -30.68 -19.64
C GLU A 207 13.21 -32.10 -19.06
N ASN A 208 12.52 -32.33 -17.94
CA ASN A 208 12.37 -33.66 -17.33
C ASN A 208 11.33 -34.55 -18.03
N TYR A 209 10.41 -33.98 -18.81
CA TYR A 209 9.40 -34.75 -19.56
C TYR A 209 9.93 -35.24 -20.91
N ASP A 210 10.91 -34.51 -21.47
CA ASP A 210 11.54 -34.82 -22.77
C ASP A 210 12.77 -35.75 -22.64
N ALA A 211 13.13 -36.18 -21.43
CA ALA A 211 14.28 -37.05 -21.11
C ALA A 211 13.83 -38.49 -20.77
#